data_AF-N6UIW1-F1
#
_entry.id   AF-N6UIW1-F1
#
_cell.length_a   1.000
_cell.length_b   1.000
_cell.length_c   1.000
_cell.angle_alpha   90.00
_cell.angle_beta   90.00
_cell.angle_gamma   90.00
#
_symmetry.space_group_name_H-M   'P 1'
#
loop_
_entity.id
_entity.type
_entity.pdbx_description
1 polymer ?
#
loop_
_entity_poly.entity_id
_entity_poly.type
_entity_poly.pdbx_seq_one_letter_code
_entity_poly.pdbx_strand_id
1 'polypeptide(L)'
;MQKSKRYHKLFKIQSFMKAYHKIELEGLNNQLSACEEETRTLFSLMEKEGAPDFWDASFLARRLQCIAKTEKQLRGQIVQKKQIVHEASSRLQRLEEKCKEVQVIEERQQFSNMLEDYVADKMVKDVSLT
;
A
#
# COMPACT_ATOMS: atom_id res chain seq x y z
N MET A 1 12.75 25.10 -1.35
CA MET A 1 11.87 24.78 -0.20
C MET A 1 10.43 24.41 -0.55
N GLN A 2 9.68 25.17 -1.37
CA GLN A 2 8.26 24.82 -1.66
C GLN A 2 8.09 23.48 -2.40
N LYS A 3 9.04 23.13 -3.29
CA LYS A 3 9.02 21.86 -4.03
C LYS A 3 9.26 20.64 -3.12
N SER A 4 10.24 20.71 -2.21
CA SER A 4 10.47 19.66 -1.19
C SER A 4 9.23 19.40 -0.33
N LYS A 5 8.62 20.47 0.22
CA LYS A 5 7.38 20.37 1.00
C LYS A 5 6.24 19.71 0.21
N ARG A 6 6.10 20.03 -1.09
CA ARG A 6 5.09 19.43 -1.98
C ARG A 6 5.33 17.94 -2.19
N TYR A 7 6.55 17.54 -2.51
CA TYR A 7 6.88 16.12 -2.71
C TYR A 7 6.70 15.31 -1.42
N HIS A 8 7.10 15.85 -0.28
CA HIS A 8 6.90 15.19 1.01
C HIS A 8 5.42 15.02 1.36
N LYS A 9 4.57 16.01 1.06
CA LYS A 9 3.11 15.88 1.24
C LYS A 9 2.53 14.80 0.32
N LEU A 10 2.95 14.75 -0.94
CA LEU A 10 2.53 13.71 -1.89
C LEU A 10 2.98 12.32 -1.45
N PHE A 11 4.22 12.20 -0.95
CA PHE A 11 4.76 10.96 -0.41
C PHE A 11 3.91 10.45 0.75
N LYS A 12 3.57 11.30 1.72
CA LYS A 12 2.67 10.92 2.83
C LYS A 12 1.32 10.41 2.34
N ILE A 13 0.67 11.14 1.44
CA ILE A 13 -0.65 10.75 0.88
C ILE A 13 -0.55 9.38 0.19
N GLN A 14 0.49 9.15 -0.62
CA GLN A 14 0.67 7.88 -1.31
C GLN A 14 1.00 6.72 -0.36
N SER A 15 1.73 6.98 0.73
CA SER A 15 1.95 6.00 1.79
C SER A 15 0.63 5.56 2.43
N PHE A 16 -0.27 6.50 2.74
CA PHE A 16 -1.60 6.17 3.25
C PHE A 16 -2.43 5.37 2.25
N MET A 17 -2.41 5.76 0.97
CA MET A 17 -3.15 5.05 -0.08
C MET A 17 -2.65 3.60 -0.25
N LYS A 18 -1.32 3.39 -0.22
CA LYS A 18 -0.72 2.04 -0.23
C LYS A 18 -1.17 1.22 0.98
N ALA A 19 -1.15 1.81 2.18
CA ALA A 19 -1.59 1.13 3.39
C ALA A 19 -3.08 0.75 3.32
N TYR A 20 -3.93 1.67 2.86
CA TYR A 20 -5.36 1.42 2.63
C TYR A 20 -5.58 0.22 1.70
N HIS A 21 -4.91 0.17 0.56
CA HIS A 21 -5.06 -0.96 -0.37
C HIS A 21 -4.52 -2.29 0.18
N LYS A 22 -3.50 -2.25 1.05
CA LYS A 22 -3.03 -3.45 1.76
C LYS A 22 -4.07 -3.98 2.74
N ILE A 23 -4.71 -3.11 3.51
CA ILE A 23 -5.78 -3.49 4.45
C ILE A 23 -6.96 -4.09 3.68
N GLU A 24 -7.38 -3.48 2.58
CA GLU A 24 -8.45 -4.04 1.74
C GLU A 24 -8.06 -5.43 1.17
N LEU A 25 -6.81 -5.61 0.73
CA LEU A 25 -6.31 -6.89 0.26
C LEU A 25 -6.33 -7.94 1.38
N GLU A 26 -5.92 -7.58 2.59
CA GLU A 26 -6.00 -8.45 3.77
C GLU A 26 -7.45 -8.83 4.08
N GLY A 27 -8.38 -7.87 4.05
CA GLY A 27 -9.81 -8.14 4.21
C GLY A 27 -10.35 -9.15 3.20
N LEU A 28 -9.96 -9.04 1.92
CA LEU A 28 -10.34 -10.01 0.89
C LEU A 28 -9.74 -11.40 1.15
N ASN A 29 -8.49 -11.49 1.60
CA ASN A 29 -7.88 -12.76 1.97
C ASN A 29 -8.58 -13.40 3.18
N ASN A 30 -8.99 -12.60 4.17
CA ASN A 30 -9.73 -13.09 5.33
C ASN A 30 -11.10 -13.64 4.92
N GLN A 31 -11.81 -12.96 4.02
CA GLN A 31 -13.07 -13.47 3.46
C GLN A 31 -12.86 -14.78 2.69
N LEU A 32 -11.80 -14.88 1.90
CA LEU A 32 -11.47 -16.13 1.20
C LEU A 32 -11.16 -17.26 2.19
N SER A 33 -10.39 -16.98 3.24
CA SER A 33 -10.10 -17.95 4.29
C SER A 33 -11.37 -18.45 5.00
N ALA A 34 -12.32 -17.55 5.25
CA ALA A 34 -13.61 -17.92 5.84
C ALA A 34 -14.42 -18.85 4.91
N CYS A 35 -14.42 -18.58 3.59
CA CYS A 35 -15.03 -19.50 2.61
C CYS A 35 -14.36 -20.87 2.60
N GLU A 36 -13.03 -20.93 2.68
CA GLU A 36 -12.28 -22.19 2.71
C GLU A 36 -12.56 -22.98 4.00
N GLU A 37 -12.66 -22.29 5.14
CA GLU A 37 -13.02 -22.89 6.44
C GLU A 37 -14.47 -23.42 6.44
N GLU A 38 -15.41 -22.64 5.90
CA GLU A 38 -16.80 -23.07 5.75
C GLU A 38 -16.90 -24.31 4.83
N THR A 39 -16.18 -24.30 3.71
CA THR A 39 -16.11 -25.44 2.79
C THR A 39 -15.60 -26.70 3.50
N ARG A 40 -14.49 -26.61 4.26
CA ARG A 40 -13.98 -27.74 5.05
C ARG A 40 -14.99 -28.23 6.08
N THR A 41 -15.69 -27.31 6.73
CA THR A 41 -16.74 -27.63 7.71
C THR A 41 -17.88 -28.41 7.06
N LEU A 42 -18.36 -27.96 5.89
CA LEU A 42 -19.42 -28.63 5.15
C LEU A 42 -19.01 -30.04 4.70
N PHE A 43 -17.79 -30.22 4.21
CA PHE A 43 -17.28 -31.57 3.88
C PHE A 43 -17.20 -32.47 5.10
N SER A 44 -16.70 -31.97 6.24
CA SER A 44 -16.66 -32.74 7.49
C SER A 44 -18.06 -33.15 7.97
N LEU A 45 -19.08 -32.32 7.75
CA LEU A 45 -20.47 -32.67 8.06
C LEU A 45 -21.01 -33.78 7.14
N MET A 46 -20.60 -33.80 5.87
CA MET A 46 -20.98 -34.86 4.93
C MET A 46 -20.34 -36.21 5.25
N GLU A 47 -19.13 -36.21 5.81
CA GLU A 47 -18.37 -37.42 6.16
C GLU A 47 -18.85 -38.08 7.47
N LYS A 48 -19.56 -37.35 8.34
CA LYS A 48 -20.08 -37.90 9.59
C LYS A 48 -21.36 -38.70 9.33
N GLU A 49 -21.24 -40.03 9.35
CA GLU A 49 -22.40 -40.94 9.42
C GLU A 49 -23.25 -40.59 10.65
N GLY A 50 -24.47 -40.13 10.43
CA GLY A 50 -25.39 -39.67 11.50
C GLY A 50 -25.57 -38.16 11.60
N ALA A 51 -25.18 -37.38 10.57
CA ALA A 51 -25.61 -35.99 10.46
C ALA A 51 -27.14 -35.89 10.59
N PRO A 52 -27.68 -34.99 11.43
CA PRO A 52 -29.12 -34.89 11.63
C PRO A 52 -29.82 -34.62 10.29
N ASP A 53 -31.01 -35.23 10.08
CA ASP A 53 -31.88 -35.10 8.90
C ASP A 53 -32.15 -33.63 8.46
N PHE A 54 -31.80 -32.68 9.32
CA PHE A 54 -31.85 -31.24 9.11
C PHE A 54 -31.00 -30.74 7.93
N TRP A 55 -29.89 -31.39 7.60
CA TRP A 55 -29.00 -30.97 6.50
C TRP A 55 -29.07 -31.95 5.32
N ASP A 56 -30.16 -31.89 4.55
CA ASP A 56 -30.29 -32.69 3.33
C ASP A 56 -29.13 -32.37 2.35
N ALA A 57 -28.66 -33.40 1.64
CA ALA A 57 -27.55 -33.33 0.70
C ALA A 57 -27.77 -32.26 -0.38
N SER A 58 -29.02 -32.04 -0.79
CA SER A 58 -29.37 -31.00 -1.75
C SER A 58 -29.12 -29.57 -1.22
N PHE A 59 -29.32 -29.33 0.08
CA PHE A 59 -28.97 -28.07 0.73
C PHE A 59 -27.46 -27.86 0.79
N LEU A 60 -26.71 -28.88 1.23
CA LEU A 60 -25.25 -28.83 1.34
C LEU A 60 -24.59 -28.58 -0.02
N ALA A 61 -25.06 -29.26 -1.08
CA ALA A 61 -24.58 -29.06 -2.45
C ALA A 61 -24.84 -27.63 -2.95
N ARG A 62 -26.03 -27.06 -2.69
CA ARG A 62 -26.35 -25.67 -3.05
C ARG A 62 -25.44 -24.68 -2.33
N ARG A 63 -25.19 -24.90 -1.03
CA ARG A 63 -24.32 -24.04 -0.23
C ARG A 63 -22.87 -24.10 -0.70
N LEU A 64 -22.33 -25.28 -0.98
CA LEU A 64 -21.01 -25.46 -1.57
C LEU A 64 -20.89 -24.77 -2.94
N GLN A 65 -21.92 -24.85 -3.78
CA GLN A 65 -21.94 -24.15 -5.07
C GLN A 65 -21.91 -22.62 -4.90
N CYS A 66 -22.64 -22.08 -3.93
CA CYS A 66 -22.60 -20.66 -3.60
C CYS A 66 -21.21 -20.24 -3.12
N ILE A 67 -20.59 -21.00 -2.21
CA ILE A 67 -19.25 -20.72 -1.71
C ILE A 67 -18.23 -20.74 -2.85
N ALA A 68 -18.26 -21.76 -3.72
CA ALA A 68 -17.35 -21.85 -4.87
C ALA A 68 -17.46 -20.63 -5.82
N LYS A 69 -18.67 -20.11 -6.03
CA LYS A 69 -18.86 -18.86 -6.81
C LYS A 69 -18.24 -17.66 -6.10
N THR A 70 -18.47 -17.52 -4.80
CA THR A 70 -17.89 -16.45 -3.98
C THR A 70 -16.37 -16.53 -3.94
N GLU A 71 -15.77 -17.71 -3.72
CA GLU A 71 -14.32 -17.91 -3.75
C GLU A 71 -13.71 -17.50 -5.09
N LYS A 72 -14.33 -17.90 -6.21
CA LYS A 72 -13.87 -17.51 -7.54
C LYS A 72 -13.87 -15.98 -7.71
N GLN A 73 -14.93 -15.32 -7.24
CA GLN A 73 -15.01 -13.86 -7.26
C GLN A 73 -13.93 -13.22 -6.38
N LEU A 74 -13.76 -13.69 -5.15
CA LEU A 74 -12.76 -13.20 -4.20
C LEU A 74 -11.33 -13.37 -4.75
N ARG A 75 -11.00 -14.53 -5.32
CA ARG A 75 -9.69 -14.75 -5.97
C ARG A 75 -9.44 -13.76 -7.10
N GLY A 76 -10.45 -13.48 -7.93
CA GLY A 76 -10.36 -12.46 -8.97
C GLY A 76 -10.08 -11.06 -8.41
N GLN A 77 -10.81 -10.66 -7.37
CA GLN A 77 -10.61 -9.38 -6.69
C GLN A 77 -9.24 -9.28 -6.02
N ILE A 78 -8.77 -10.36 -5.38
CA ILE A 78 -7.44 -10.44 -4.75
C ILE A 78 -6.34 -10.20 -5.77
N VAL A 79 -6.42 -10.83 -6.95
CA VAL A 79 -5.41 -10.62 -8.02
C VAL A 79 -5.38 -9.16 -8.46
N GLN A 80 -6.54 -8.56 -8.72
CA GLN A 80 -6.64 -7.14 -9.07
C GLN A 80 -6.09 -6.24 -7.96
N LYS A 81 -6.41 -6.54 -6.70
CA LYS A 81 -5.95 -5.75 -5.56
C LYS A 81 -4.45 -5.86 -5.32
N LYS A 82 -3.87 -7.05 -5.51
CA LYS A 82 -2.40 -7.25 -5.49
C LYS A 82 -1.70 -6.37 -6.53
N GLN A 83 -2.25 -6.29 -7.75
CA GLN A 83 -1.72 -5.41 -8.79
C GLN A 83 -1.76 -3.94 -8.37
N ILE A 84 -2.89 -3.48 -7.80
CA ILE A 84 -3.02 -2.10 -7.28
C ILE A 84 -1.98 -1.82 -6.18
N VAL A 85 -1.80 -2.73 -5.23
CA VAL A 85 -0.80 -2.59 -4.16
C VAL A 85 0.62 -2.52 -4.72
N HIS A 86 0.92 -3.31 -5.74
CA HIS A 86 2.21 -3.29 -6.44
C HIS A 86 2.45 -1.93 -7.11
N GLU A 87 1.47 -1.43 -7.87
CA GLU A 87 1.57 -0.13 -8.53
C GLU A 87 1.69 1.03 -7.53
N ALA A 88 0.92 1.01 -6.45
CA ALA A 88 1.03 1.99 -5.37
C ALA A 88 2.43 1.97 -4.73
N SER A 89 3.00 0.77 -4.54
CA SER A 89 4.37 0.61 -4.03
C SER A 89 5.41 1.19 -4.99
N SER A 90 5.31 0.91 -6.28
CA SER A 90 6.19 1.47 -7.31
C SER A 90 6.08 2.99 -7.41
N ARG A 91 4.86 3.55 -7.33
CA ARG A 91 4.64 5.00 -7.30
C ARG A 91 5.28 5.64 -6.06
N LEU A 92 5.15 4.99 -4.90
CA LEU A 92 5.71 5.48 -3.66
C LEU A 92 7.24 5.50 -3.70
N GLN A 93 7.87 4.44 -4.21
CA GLN A 93 9.32 4.37 -4.38
C GLN A 93 9.85 5.51 -5.27
N ARG A 94 9.22 5.73 -6.43
CA ARG A 94 9.58 6.84 -7.33
C ARG A 94 9.43 8.22 -6.66
N LEU A 95 8.46 8.39 -5.78
CA LEU A 95 8.30 9.63 -5.02
C LEU A 95 9.38 9.78 -3.94
N GLU A 96 9.78 8.69 -3.31
CA GLU A 96 10.88 8.67 -2.34
C GLU A 96 12.19 9.13 -2.97
N GLU A 97 12.52 8.57 -4.14
CA GLU A 97 13.70 8.95 -4.93
C GLU A 97 13.67 10.45 -5.26
N LYS A 98 12.55 10.96 -5.77
CA LYS A 98 12.37 12.40 -6.04
C LYS A 98 12.49 13.27 -4.79
N CYS A 99 12.03 12.80 -3.63
CA CYS A 99 12.20 13.54 -2.38
C CYS A 99 13.69 13.68 -2.03
N LYS A 100 14.45 12.58 -2.17
CA LYS A 100 15.90 12.56 -1.90
C LYS A 100 16.65 13.48 -2.87
N GLU A 101 16.35 13.41 -4.16
CA GLU A 101 16.96 14.28 -5.19
C GLU A 101 16.73 15.76 -4.88
N VAL A 102 15.49 16.15 -4.60
CA VAL A 102 15.15 17.55 -4.29
C VAL A 102 15.83 18.00 -2.99
N GLN A 103 15.92 17.13 -1.98
CA GLN A 103 16.62 17.44 -0.75
C GLN A 103 18.11 17.74 -0.99
N VAL A 104 18.80 16.89 -1.76
CA VAL A 104 20.22 17.11 -2.09
C VAL A 104 20.43 18.43 -2.84
N ILE A 105 19.54 18.77 -3.78
CA ILE A 105 19.62 20.05 -4.51
C ILE A 105 19.42 21.23 -3.55
N GLU A 106 18.46 21.15 -2.63
CA GLU A 106 18.20 22.21 -1.66
C GLU A 106 19.38 22.39 -0.69
N GLU A 107 20.00 21.30 -0.21
CA GLU A 107 21.19 21.35 0.65
C GLU A 107 22.40 21.98 -0.07
N ARG A 108 22.64 21.60 -1.33
CA ARG A 108 23.71 22.21 -2.15
C ARG A 108 23.49 23.70 -2.37
N GLN A 109 22.26 24.11 -2.65
CA GLN A 109 21.93 25.52 -2.83
C GLN A 109 22.13 26.32 -1.53
N GLN A 110 21.71 25.77 -0.39
CA GLN A 110 21.92 26.41 0.91
C GLN A 110 23.41 26.61 1.21
N PHE A 111 24.23 25.60 0.90
CA PHE A 111 25.68 25.68 1.07
C PHE A 111 26.32 26.72 0.12
N SER A 112 25.89 26.78 -1.15
CA SER A 112 26.36 27.80 -2.11
C SER A 112 26.06 29.21 -1.61
N ASN A 113 24.82 29.47 -1.20
CA ASN A 113 24.40 30.76 -0.69
C ASN A 113 25.24 31.18 0.54
N MET A 114 25.52 30.24 1.45
CA MET A 114 26.36 30.52 2.63
C MET A 114 27.80 30.89 2.27
N LEU A 115 28.38 30.27 1.24
CA LEU A 115 29.71 30.62 0.74
C LEU A 115 29.72 32.00 0.07
N GLU A 116 28.70 32.29 -0.73
CA GLU A 116 28.52 33.61 -1.37
C GLU A 116 28.41 34.72 -0.32
N ASP A 117 27.61 34.51 0.73
CA ASP A 117 27.46 35.44 1.85
C ASP A 117 28.80 35.65 2.59
N TYR A 118 29.56 34.57 2.82
CA TYR A 118 30.88 34.66 3.46
C TYR A 118 31.90 35.45 2.62
N VAL A 119 31.95 35.21 1.31
CA VAL A 119 32.84 35.93 0.39
C VAL A 119 32.45 37.41 0.32
N ALA A 120 31.15 37.71 0.24
CA ALA A 120 30.66 39.09 0.24
C ALA A 120 31.05 39.84 1.52
N ASP A 121 30.86 39.23 2.70
CA ASP A 121 31.25 39.83 3.99
C ASP A 121 32.77 40.08 4.09
N LYS A 122 33.58 39.17 3.55
CA LYS A 122 35.04 39.35 3.47
C LYS A 122 35.43 40.51 2.55
N MET A 123 34.85 40.60 1.36
CA MET A 123 35.16 41.69 0.43
C MET A 123 34.72 43.05 0.97
N VAL A 124 33.57 43.15 1.64
CA VAL A 124 33.12 44.40 2.27
C VAL A 124 34.07 44.85 3.38
N LYS A 125 34.58 43.92 4.20
CA LYS A 125 35.56 44.23 5.26
C LYS A 125 36.89 44.70 4.70
N ASP A 126 37.37 44.09 3.62
CA ASP A 126 38.64 44.48 3.00
C ASP A 126 38.54 45.86 2.33
N VAL A 127 37.41 46.21 1.71
CA VAL A 127 37.15 47.55 1.13
C VAL A 127 36.97 48.62 2.20
N SER A 128 36.53 48.26 3.40
CA SER A 128 36.34 49.22 4.52
C SER A 128 37.64 49.58 5.24
N LEU A 129 38.73 48.86 4.99
CA LEU A 129 40.05 49.02 5.64
C LEU A 129 41.10 49.69 4.73
N THR A 130 40.75 49.97 3.48
CA THR A 130 41.53 50.75 2.50
C THR A 130 40.93 52.12 2.28
#